data_AF-E3NTU7-F1
#
_entry.id   AF-E3NTU7-F1
#
_cell.length_a   1.000
_cell.length_b   1.000
_cell.length_c   1.000
_cell.angle_alpha   90.00
_cell.angle_beta   90.00
_cell.angle_gamma   90.00
#
_symmetry.space_group_name_H-M   'P 1'
#
loop_
_entity.id
_entity.type
_entity.pdbx_description
1 polymer ?
#
loop_
_entity_poly.entity_id
_entity_poly.type
_entity_poly.pdbx_seq_one_letter_code
_entity_poly.pdbx_strand_id
1 'polypeptide(L)'
;METVKLYQNIIFTEKFQAVPQKDPDESNPEWRITVNPAAELVGSPRLRTLIDRLYHHQKLLTDFDAKQILSALQCMDPTAELLLPLLTVLSNATAYPSNQLLMREFRLTNRVVEMLPDSKHWPRSTRVILLQCIANMAVSSDNMEVMKLALNHIVSRLTSEDEMEVVVAMQALTNLSINIRKEQIPKFVPVIPHCLNRLWIRGEVNLNAL
;
A
#
# COMPACT_ATOMS: atom_id res chain seq x y z
N MET A 1 -13.67 -81.61 14.39
CA MET A 1 -14.96 -81.53 15.10
C MET A 1 -14.66 -81.81 16.56
N GLU A 2 -14.23 -80.79 17.30
CA GLU A 2 -14.23 -80.82 18.76
C GLU A 2 -14.39 -79.38 19.24
N THR A 3 -15.53 -79.16 19.86
CA THR A 3 -16.07 -77.87 20.27
C THR A 3 -16.02 -77.86 21.79
N VAL A 4 -15.77 -76.67 22.35
CA VAL A 4 -16.06 -76.28 23.74
C VAL A 4 -15.15 -76.85 24.83
N LYS A 5 -14.30 -75.99 25.40
CA LYS A 5 -14.28 -75.63 26.83
C LYS A 5 -13.02 -74.84 27.14
N LEU A 6 -13.15 -73.53 27.33
CA LEU A 6 -12.54 -72.79 28.43
C LEU A 6 -12.95 -71.32 28.27
N TYR A 7 -14.22 -71.08 28.58
CA TYR A 7 -14.64 -69.76 29.00
C TYR A 7 -14.32 -69.61 30.48
N GLN A 8 -13.88 -68.39 30.81
CA GLN A 8 -13.85 -67.73 32.10
C GLN A 8 -12.53 -67.78 32.88
N ASN A 9 -12.14 -66.57 33.27
CA ASN A 9 -10.94 -66.14 34.01
C ASN A 9 -9.75 -66.00 33.05
N ILE A 10 -9.40 -64.81 32.58
CA ILE A 10 -8.96 -63.70 33.41
C ILE A 10 -9.28 -62.37 32.70
N ILE A 11 -10.00 -61.50 33.42
CA ILE A 11 -10.16 -60.09 33.11
C ILE A 11 -8.80 -59.43 33.32
N PHE A 12 -8.10 -59.09 32.22
CA PHE A 12 -7.03 -58.09 32.28
C PHE A 12 -7.61 -56.74 31.91
N THR A 13 -7.98 -55.99 32.95
CA THR A 13 -8.18 -54.54 32.90
C THR A 13 -6.84 -53.85 32.68
N GLU A 14 -6.42 -53.65 31.44
CA GLU A 14 -5.50 -52.56 31.13
C GLU A 14 -6.33 -51.28 30.95
N LYS A 15 -6.53 -50.56 32.06
CA LYS A 15 -6.87 -49.14 31.96
C LYS A 15 -5.61 -48.44 31.45
N PHE A 16 -5.55 -48.16 30.16
CA PHE A 16 -4.68 -47.11 29.65
C PHE A 16 -5.10 -45.80 30.33
N GLN A 17 -4.37 -45.40 31.38
CA GLN A 17 -4.44 -44.03 31.85
C GLN A 17 -3.80 -43.17 30.76
N ALA A 18 -4.63 -42.42 30.04
CA ALA A 18 -4.14 -41.33 29.21
C ALA A 18 -3.41 -40.34 30.13
N VAL A 19 -2.09 -40.26 30.00
CA VAL A 19 -1.30 -39.18 30.59
C VAL A 19 -1.87 -37.88 30.01
N PRO A 20 -2.23 -36.88 30.81
CA PRO A 20 -2.65 -35.59 30.28
C PRO A 20 -1.51 -35.04 29.41
N GLN A 21 -1.70 -35.02 28.10
CA GLN A 21 -0.78 -34.29 27.24
C GLN A 21 -0.99 -32.82 27.58
N LYS A 22 -0.02 -32.23 28.29
CA LYS A 22 0.05 -30.77 28.40
C LYS A 22 0.28 -30.23 27.00
N ASP A 23 -0.54 -29.24 26.62
CA ASP A 23 -0.29 -28.51 25.40
C ASP A 23 1.16 -28.00 25.43
N PRO A 24 1.96 -28.26 24.38
CA PRO A 24 3.35 -27.81 24.34
C PRO A 24 3.50 -26.29 24.48
N ASP A 25 2.42 -25.54 24.25
CA ASP A 25 2.32 -24.10 24.43
C ASP A 25 2.22 -23.63 25.90
N GLU A 26 1.95 -24.52 26.87
CA GLU A 26 1.90 -24.12 28.30
C GLU A 26 3.28 -23.84 28.89
N SER A 27 4.34 -24.43 28.34
CA SER A 27 5.68 -24.41 28.95
C SER A 27 6.66 -23.45 28.29
N ASN A 28 6.32 -22.88 27.12
CA ASN A 28 7.21 -21.97 26.41
C ASN A 28 6.52 -20.64 26.03
N PRO A 29 6.71 -19.56 26.82
CA PRO A 29 6.09 -18.26 26.56
C PRO A 29 6.54 -17.61 25.24
N GLU A 30 7.61 -18.11 24.60
CA GLU A 30 8.10 -17.61 23.30
C GLU A 30 7.17 -17.95 22.12
N TRP A 31 6.31 -18.96 22.26
CA TRP A 31 5.36 -19.36 21.19
C TRP A 31 3.99 -18.68 21.32
N ARG A 32 3.81 -17.77 22.30
CA ARG A 32 2.62 -16.92 22.31
C ARG A 32 2.60 -16.13 21.02
N ILE A 33 1.68 -16.48 20.14
CA ILE A 33 1.28 -15.68 18.98
C ILE A 33 0.97 -14.28 19.53
N THR A 34 1.91 -13.36 19.36
CA THR A 34 1.65 -11.95 19.60
C THR A 34 0.63 -11.58 18.53
N VAL A 35 -0.63 -11.36 18.94
CA VAL A 35 -1.64 -10.81 18.05
C VAL A 35 -1.03 -9.57 17.41
N ASN A 36 -0.79 -9.64 16.09
CA ASN A 36 -0.23 -8.53 15.35
C ASN A 36 -1.15 -7.33 15.58
N PRO A 37 -0.71 -6.24 16.25
CA PRO A 37 -1.57 -5.09 16.51
C PRO A 37 -2.14 -4.48 15.23
N ALA A 38 -1.50 -4.73 14.09
CA ALA A 38 -1.98 -4.31 12.78
C ALA A 38 -3.17 -5.14 12.26
N ALA A 39 -3.39 -6.35 12.77
CA ALA A 39 -4.56 -7.16 12.44
C ALA A 39 -5.87 -6.50 12.90
N GLU A 40 -5.83 -5.70 13.98
CA GLU A 40 -6.97 -4.91 14.45
C GLU A 40 -7.19 -3.61 13.64
N LEU A 41 -6.32 -3.28 12.68
CA LEU A 41 -6.41 -2.05 11.87
C LEU A 41 -7.00 -2.31 10.48
N VAL A 42 -6.82 -3.50 9.92
CA VAL A 42 -7.31 -3.83 8.57
C VAL A 42 -8.82 -4.03 8.60
N GLY A 43 -9.56 -3.11 7.97
CA GLY A 43 -11.03 -3.18 7.91
C GLY A 43 -11.76 -2.73 9.18
N SER A 44 -11.05 -2.28 10.22
CA SER A 44 -11.65 -2.03 11.52
C SER A 44 -12.42 -0.70 11.61
N PRO A 45 -13.42 -0.61 12.51
CA PRO A 45 -14.16 0.63 12.78
C PRO A 45 -13.23 1.82 13.07
N ARG A 46 -12.09 1.57 13.70
CA ARG A 46 -11.08 2.58 14.02
C ARG A 46 -10.47 3.23 12.78
N LEU A 47 -10.15 2.44 11.76
CA LEU A 47 -9.64 2.98 10.49
C LEU A 47 -10.72 3.76 9.75
N ARG A 48 -11.98 3.30 9.78
CA ARG A 48 -13.11 4.05 9.19
C ARG A 48 -13.27 5.42 9.86
N THR A 49 -13.22 5.48 11.20
CA THR A 49 -13.27 6.75 11.95
C THR A 49 -12.08 7.65 11.65
N LEU A 50 -10.87 7.09 11.49
CA LEU A 50 -9.69 7.86 11.09
C LEU A 50 -9.89 8.50 9.71
N ILE A 51 -10.32 7.72 8.71
CA ILE A 51 -10.58 8.18 7.36
C ILE A 51 -11.66 9.27 7.37
N ASP A 52 -12.76 9.04 8.07
CA ASP A 52 -13.87 9.99 8.15
C ASP A 52 -13.45 11.33 8.78
N ARG A 53 -12.71 11.28 9.90
CA ARG A 53 -12.17 12.49 10.54
C ARG A 53 -11.24 13.25 9.60
N LEU A 54 -10.30 12.57 8.95
CA LEU A 54 -9.32 13.22 8.09
C LEU A 54 -9.93 13.74 6.78
N TYR A 55 -10.98 13.09 6.28
CA TYR A 55 -11.66 13.53 5.08
C TYR A 55 -12.52 14.78 5.34
N HIS A 56 -13.29 14.80 6.43
CA HIS A 56 -14.31 15.83 6.67
C HIS A 56 -13.86 16.94 7.63
N HIS A 57 -13.05 16.62 8.64
CA HIS A 57 -12.89 17.48 9.82
C HIS A 57 -11.47 18.02 9.99
N GLN A 58 -10.45 17.30 9.50
CA GLN A 58 -9.06 17.63 9.80
C GLN A 58 -8.13 17.43 8.60
N LYS A 59 -7.54 18.53 8.15
CA LYS A 59 -6.65 18.56 6.97
C LYS A 59 -5.17 18.32 7.30
N LEU A 60 -4.74 18.65 8.52
CA LEU A 60 -3.37 18.48 8.98
C LEU A 60 -3.22 17.17 9.76
N LEU A 61 -2.23 16.38 9.38
CA LEU A 61 -1.92 15.11 10.03
C LEU A 61 -1.17 15.34 11.34
N THR A 62 -1.47 14.51 12.33
CA THR A 62 -0.63 14.34 13.53
C THR A 62 0.30 13.14 13.36
N ASP A 63 1.35 13.04 14.18
CA ASP A 63 2.24 11.86 14.23
C ASP A 63 1.46 10.55 14.40
N PHE A 64 0.40 10.60 15.22
CA PHE A 64 -0.47 9.45 15.45
C PHE A 64 -1.26 9.07 14.19
N ASP A 65 -1.71 10.06 13.42
CA ASP A 65 -2.38 9.82 12.14
C ASP A 65 -1.42 9.18 11.15
N ALA A 66 -0.21 9.72 11.02
CA ALA A 66 0.79 9.21 10.10
C ALA A 66 1.15 7.74 10.39
N LYS A 67 1.36 7.40 11.68
CA LYS A 67 1.62 6.02 12.12
C LYS A 67 0.46 5.09 11.79
N GLN A 68 -0.79 5.49 12.08
CA GLN A 68 -1.96 4.65 11.78
C GLN A 68 -2.16 4.44 10.28
N ILE A 69 -1.99 5.49 9.47
CA ILE A 69 -2.06 5.38 8.01
C ILE A 69 -0.98 4.42 7.51
N LEU A 70 0.26 4.54 8.00
CA LEU A 70 1.36 3.66 7.58
C LEU A 70 1.05 2.20 7.92
N SER A 71 0.69 1.91 9.17
CA SER A 71 0.34 0.55 9.59
C SER A 71 -0.82 -0.02 8.76
N ALA A 72 -1.82 0.80 8.46
CA ALA A 72 -2.94 0.40 7.62
C ALA A 72 -2.47 0.05 6.18
N LEU A 73 -1.64 0.88 5.54
CA LEU A 73 -1.09 0.64 4.20
C LEU A 73 -0.11 -0.54 4.12
N GLN A 74 0.55 -0.90 5.23
CA GLN A 74 1.45 -2.06 5.30
C GLN A 74 0.70 -3.39 5.33
N CYS A 75 -0.54 -3.40 5.83
CA CYS A 75 -1.28 -4.64 6.05
C CYS A 75 -2.53 -4.79 5.18
N MET A 76 -2.95 -3.75 4.45
CA MET A 76 -4.10 -3.83 3.56
C MET A 76 -3.81 -4.57 2.26
N ASP A 77 -4.74 -5.47 1.90
CA ASP A 77 -4.82 -6.07 0.58
C ASP A 77 -5.32 -5.03 -0.46
N PRO A 78 -4.87 -5.07 -1.72
CA PRO A 78 -5.34 -4.20 -2.78
C PRO A 78 -6.85 -4.19 -3.06
N THR A 79 -7.56 -5.25 -2.69
CA THR A 79 -9.02 -5.36 -2.85
C THR A 79 -9.80 -4.85 -1.63
N ALA A 80 -9.10 -4.41 -0.57
CA ALA A 80 -9.74 -3.89 0.62
C ALA A 80 -10.58 -2.63 0.30
N GLU A 81 -11.85 -2.65 0.71
CA GLU A 81 -12.80 -1.54 0.48
C GLU A 81 -12.27 -0.18 0.97
N LEU A 82 -11.47 -0.19 2.03
CA LEU A 82 -10.95 1.02 2.67
C LEU A 82 -9.68 1.56 2.02
N LEU A 83 -9.06 0.83 1.08
CA LEU A 83 -7.82 1.29 0.45
C LEU A 83 -8.03 2.56 -0.38
N LEU A 84 -9.09 2.60 -1.20
CA LEU A 84 -9.42 3.77 -2.01
C LEU A 84 -9.72 5.01 -1.13
N PRO A 85 -10.61 4.94 -0.12
CA PRO A 85 -10.82 6.05 0.82
C PRO A 85 -9.55 6.50 1.54
N LEU A 86 -8.71 5.56 1.98
CA LEU A 86 -7.46 5.89 2.68
C LEU A 86 -6.47 6.62 1.76
N LEU A 87 -6.28 6.13 0.54
CA LEU A 87 -5.44 6.80 -0.46
C LEU A 87 -6.02 8.15 -0.88
N THR A 88 -7.34 8.32 -0.88
CA THR A 88 -7.99 9.60 -1.17
C THR A 88 -7.68 10.64 -0.08
N VAL A 89 -7.81 10.25 1.18
CA VAL A 89 -7.41 11.09 2.32
C VAL A 89 -5.93 11.42 2.23
N LEU A 90 -5.09 10.43 1.92
CA LEU A 90 -3.65 10.64 1.79
C LEU A 90 -3.33 11.62 0.66
N SER A 91 -3.92 11.46 -0.52
CA SER A 91 -3.80 12.37 -1.66
C SER A 91 -4.21 13.79 -1.28
N ASN A 92 -5.32 13.97 -0.57
CA ASN A 92 -5.74 15.29 -0.10
C ASN A 92 -4.73 15.89 0.89
N ALA A 93 -4.21 15.07 1.80
CA ALA A 93 -3.23 15.50 2.79
C ALA A 93 -1.91 15.93 2.14
N THR A 94 -1.51 15.36 1.00
CA THR A 94 -0.30 15.77 0.27
C THR A 94 -0.35 17.20 -0.27
N ALA A 95 -1.52 17.83 -0.36
CA ALA A 95 -1.62 19.24 -0.75
C ALA A 95 -0.99 20.21 0.27
N TYR A 96 -0.70 19.74 1.50
CA TYR A 96 -0.14 20.55 2.58
C TYR A 96 1.36 20.23 2.78
N PRO A 97 2.27 21.21 2.63
CA PRO A 97 3.71 20.98 2.80
C PRO A 97 4.10 20.41 4.18
N SER A 98 3.42 20.83 5.24
CA SER A 98 3.63 20.31 6.60
C SER A 98 3.31 18.81 6.70
N ASN A 99 2.25 18.36 6.03
CA ASN A 99 1.93 16.94 5.96
C ASN A 99 2.98 16.17 5.15
N GLN A 100 3.51 16.73 4.07
CA GLN A 100 4.57 16.06 3.30
C GLN A 100 5.85 15.85 4.11
N LEU A 101 6.21 16.80 4.98
CA LEU A 101 7.33 16.65 5.92
C LEU A 101 7.08 15.46 6.86
N LEU A 102 5.90 15.41 7.46
CA LEU A 102 5.51 14.33 8.37
C LEU A 102 5.47 12.97 7.64
N MET A 103 4.93 12.93 6.43
CA MET A 103 4.88 11.72 5.61
C MET A 103 6.28 11.18 5.30
N ARG A 104 7.25 12.06 5.07
CA ARG A 104 8.65 11.67 4.86
C ARG A 104 9.27 11.13 6.15
N GLU A 105 9.07 11.81 7.27
CA GLU A 105 9.58 11.39 8.59
C GLU A 105 9.06 9.99 8.97
N PHE A 106 7.77 9.73 8.74
CA PHE A 106 7.14 8.44 9.01
C PHE A 106 7.18 7.46 7.84
N ARG A 107 7.98 7.71 6.78
CA ARG A 107 8.14 6.82 5.61
C ARG A 107 6.86 6.49 4.83
N LEU A 108 5.80 7.29 4.98
CA LEU A 108 4.60 7.19 4.14
C LEU A 108 4.92 7.44 2.67
N THR A 109 5.80 8.41 2.38
CA THR A 109 6.26 8.71 1.02
C THR A 109 6.91 7.47 0.37
N ASN A 110 7.76 6.76 1.10
CA ASN A 110 8.37 5.50 0.65
C ASN A 110 7.29 4.44 0.40
N ARG A 111 6.37 4.27 1.35
CA ARG A 111 5.33 3.26 1.25
C ARG A 111 4.44 3.46 0.02
N VAL A 112 4.05 4.70 -0.29
CA VAL A 112 3.28 5.03 -1.50
C VAL A 112 4.04 4.67 -2.77
N VAL A 113 5.34 4.96 -2.82
CA VAL A 113 6.21 4.59 -3.96
C VAL A 113 6.33 3.07 -4.12
N GLU A 114 6.50 2.34 -3.03
CA GLU A 114 6.59 0.87 -3.01
C GLU A 114 5.31 0.16 -3.46
N MET A 115 4.14 0.80 -3.32
CA MET A 115 2.86 0.25 -3.76
C MET A 115 2.66 0.34 -5.29
N LEU A 116 3.40 1.21 -5.97
CA LEU A 116 3.18 1.49 -7.40
C LEU A 116 3.42 0.29 -8.34
N PRO A 117 4.48 -0.53 -8.18
CA PRO A 117 4.74 -1.69 -9.05
C PRO A 117 3.58 -2.69 -9.08
N ASP A 118 3.02 -3.00 -7.91
CA ASP A 118 1.97 -4.01 -7.74
C ASP A 118 0.58 -3.48 -8.12
N SER A 119 0.44 -2.15 -8.24
CA SER A 119 -0.86 -1.51 -8.49
C SER A 119 -1.47 -1.78 -9.87
N LYS A 120 -0.76 -2.39 -10.81
CA LYS A 120 -1.23 -2.57 -12.20
C LYS A 120 -2.60 -3.24 -12.31
N HIS A 121 -2.90 -4.17 -11.40
CA HIS A 121 -4.13 -4.97 -11.42
C HIS A 121 -5.20 -4.48 -10.43
N TRP A 122 -4.93 -3.39 -9.69
CA TRP A 122 -5.88 -2.88 -8.70
C TRP A 122 -7.11 -2.28 -9.37
N PRO A 123 -8.23 -2.06 -8.65
CA PRO A 123 -9.37 -1.33 -9.20
C PRO A 123 -8.96 0.03 -9.78
N ARG A 124 -9.56 0.41 -10.91
CA ARG A 124 -9.25 1.63 -11.67
C ARG A 124 -9.04 2.85 -10.78
N SER A 125 -10.04 3.18 -9.96
CA SER A 125 -10.02 4.35 -9.08
C SER A 125 -8.87 4.30 -8.07
N THR A 126 -8.53 3.12 -7.57
CA THR A 126 -7.42 2.90 -6.63
C THR A 126 -6.06 3.13 -7.30
N ARG A 127 -5.90 2.72 -8.57
CA ARG A 127 -4.67 2.98 -9.35
C ARG A 127 -4.48 4.48 -9.60
N VAL A 128 -5.55 5.14 -10.04
CA VAL A 128 -5.53 6.58 -10.34
C VAL A 128 -5.21 7.39 -9.08
N ILE A 129 -5.85 7.10 -7.94
CA ILE A 129 -5.57 7.86 -6.71
C ILE A 129 -4.17 7.58 -6.15
N LEU A 130 -3.63 6.36 -6.32
CA LEU A 130 -2.25 6.06 -5.94
C LEU A 130 -1.27 6.89 -6.79
N LEU A 131 -1.48 6.95 -8.10
CA LEU A 131 -0.71 7.82 -9.00
C LEU A 131 -0.87 9.30 -8.62
N GLN A 132 -2.06 9.72 -8.16
CA GLN A 132 -2.29 11.09 -7.72
C GLN A 132 -1.49 11.43 -6.45
N CYS A 133 -1.39 10.50 -5.49
CA CYS A 133 -0.50 10.67 -4.34
C CYS A 133 0.94 10.92 -4.80
N ILE A 134 1.44 10.11 -5.75
CA ILE A 134 2.78 10.26 -6.32
C ILE A 134 2.93 11.63 -7.00
N ALA A 135 1.98 12.02 -7.84
CA ALA A 135 2.02 13.29 -8.56
C ALA A 135 2.08 14.48 -7.59
N ASN A 136 1.27 14.48 -6.53
CA ASN A 136 1.24 15.55 -5.55
C ASN A 136 2.53 15.60 -4.70
N MET A 137 3.05 14.45 -4.29
CA MET A 137 4.28 14.39 -3.50
C MET A 137 5.52 14.75 -4.33
N ALA A 138 5.50 14.54 -5.65
CA ALA A 138 6.57 14.90 -6.57
C ALA A 138 6.78 16.42 -6.72
N VAL A 139 5.81 17.24 -6.28
CA VAL A 139 5.95 18.71 -6.26
C VAL A 139 7.05 19.15 -5.29
N SER A 140 7.31 18.39 -4.23
CA SER A 140 8.34 18.72 -3.25
C SER A 140 9.71 18.17 -3.66
N SER A 141 10.70 19.07 -3.78
CA SER A 141 12.10 18.70 -4.04
C SER A 141 12.69 17.76 -2.98
N ASP A 142 12.21 17.87 -1.73
CA ASP A 142 12.67 17.01 -0.65
C ASP A 142 12.27 15.53 -0.83
N ASN A 143 11.21 15.27 -1.61
CA ASN A 143 10.74 13.92 -1.91
C ASN A 143 11.41 13.34 -3.16
N MET A 144 12.15 14.14 -3.93
CA MET A 144 12.67 13.78 -5.25
C MET A 144 13.50 12.48 -5.24
N GLU A 145 14.34 12.30 -4.22
CA GLU A 145 15.20 11.12 -4.09
C GLU A 145 14.43 9.82 -3.85
N VAL A 146 13.25 9.89 -3.23
CA VAL A 146 12.36 8.73 -3.06
C VAL A 146 11.50 8.56 -4.32
N MET A 147 10.96 9.65 -4.87
CA MET A 147 10.07 9.62 -6.03
C MET A 147 10.74 9.10 -7.30
N LYS A 148 12.05 9.33 -7.49
CA LYS A 148 12.79 8.81 -8.66
C LYS A 148 12.77 7.27 -8.76
N LEU A 149 12.51 6.57 -7.65
CA LEU A 149 12.38 5.10 -7.63
C LEU A 149 11.11 4.65 -8.37
N ALA A 150 10.07 5.49 -8.40
CA ALA A 150 8.82 5.24 -9.10
C ALA A 150 8.93 5.48 -10.63
N LEU A 151 9.97 6.16 -11.11
CA LEU A 151 9.98 6.74 -12.45
C LEU A 151 9.68 5.73 -13.58
N ASN A 152 10.33 4.57 -13.57
CA ASN A 152 10.09 3.54 -14.59
C ASN A 152 8.63 3.04 -14.56
N HIS A 153 8.03 2.96 -13.38
CA HIS A 153 6.64 2.54 -13.19
C HIS A 153 5.65 3.65 -13.56
N ILE A 154 6.02 4.93 -13.47
CA ILE A 154 5.18 6.04 -13.94
C ILE A 154 5.23 6.10 -15.47
N VAL A 155 6.42 6.01 -16.07
CA VAL A 155 6.59 6.00 -17.53
C VAL A 155 5.80 4.86 -18.18
N SER A 156 5.77 3.68 -17.56
CA SER A 156 4.98 2.55 -18.08
C SER A 156 3.46 2.78 -18.03
N ARG A 157 2.95 3.78 -17.29
CA ARG A 157 1.53 4.16 -17.30
C ARG A 157 1.13 4.99 -18.51
N LEU A 158 2.09 5.54 -19.25
CA LEU A 158 1.81 6.30 -20.47
C LEU A 158 1.23 5.43 -21.60
N THR A 159 1.36 4.11 -21.50
CA THR A 159 0.77 3.14 -22.42
C THR A 159 -0.56 2.56 -21.93
N SER A 160 -1.12 3.10 -20.83
CA SER A 160 -2.42 2.69 -20.33
C SER A 160 -3.54 3.07 -21.29
N GLU A 161 -4.56 2.22 -21.40
CA GLU A 161 -5.81 2.53 -22.11
C GLU A 161 -6.71 3.49 -21.30
N ASP A 162 -6.44 3.64 -19.99
CA ASP A 162 -7.16 4.59 -19.14
C ASP A 162 -6.53 5.97 -19.25
N GLU A 163 -7.23 6.86 -19.93
CA GLU A 163 -6.80 8.24 -20.12
C GLU A 163 -6.51 8.97 -18.80
N MET A 164 -7.27 8.70 -17.75
CA MET A 164 -7.04 9.35 -16.46
C MET A 164 -5.72 8.93 -15.84
N GLU A 165 -5.32 7.65 -15.98
CA GLU A 165 -3.99 7.21 -15.56
C GLU A 165 -2.89 7.90 -16.35
N VAL A 166 -3.05 8.04 -17.66
CA VAL A 166 -2.08 8.74 -18.53
C VAL A 166 -1.95 10.21 -18.11
N VAL A 167 -3.07 10.89 -17.84
CA VAL A 167 -3.09 12.29 -17.38
C VAL A 167 -2.32 12.46 -16.07
N VAL A 168 -2.61 11.62 -15.07
CA VAL A 168 -1.97 11.73 -13.75
C VAL A 168 -0.50 11.30 -13.81
N ALA A 169 -0.16 10.29 -14.61
CA ALA A 169 1.23 9.90 -14.83
C ALA A 169 2.04 11.02 -15.49
N MET A 170 1.48 11.69 -16.50
CA MET A 170 2.09 12.86 -17.10
C MET A 170 2.30 13.98 -16.09
N GLN A 171 1.31 14.27 -15.23
CA GLN A 171 1.45 15.26 -14.16
C GLN A 171 2.60 14.92 -13.19
N ALA A 172 2.73 13.64 -12.81
CA ALA A 172 3.84 13.21 -11.97
C ALA A 172 5.19 13.38 -12.67
N LEU A 173 5.29 13.03 -13.96
CA LEU A 173 6.51 13.19 -14.75
C LEU A 173 6.90 14.67 -14.92
N THR A 174 5.94 15.56 -15.15
CA THR A 174 6.16 17.01 -15.17
C THR A 174 6.76 17.50 -13.85
N ASN A 175 6.22 17.05 -12.72
CA ASN A 175 6.74 17.46 -11.41
C ASN A 175 8.17 16.92 -11.16
N LEU A 176 8.46 15.71 -11.66
CA LEU A 176 9.78 15.09 -11.55
C LEU A 176 10.81 15.62 -12.57
N SER A 177 10.37 16.29 -13.64
CA SER A 177 11.27 16.79 -14.70
C SER A 177 11.98 18.10 -14.33
N ILE A 178 11.44 18.88 -13.38
CA ILE A 178 11.89 20.24 -13.04
C ILE A 178 13.41 20.34 -12.76
N ASN A 179 13.99 19.32 -12.11
CA ASN A 179 15.42 19.31 -11.74
C ASN A 179 16.10 17.97 -12.04
N ILE A 180 15.91 17.45 -13.27
CA ILE A 180 16.52 16.17 -13.65
C ILE A 180 18.03 16.29 -13.81
N ARG A 181 18.75 15.28 -13.30
CA ARG A 181 20.18 15.11 -13.55
C ARG A 181 20.42 14.44 -14.89
N LYS A 182 21.64 14.58 -15.42
CA LYS A 182 22.04 14.02 -16.72
C LYS A 182 21.78 12.52 -16.82
N GLU A 183 21.95 11.78 -15.74
CA GLU A 183 21.74 10.32 -15.68
C GLU A 183 20.25 9.94 -15.73
N GLN A 184 19.34 10.89 -15.49
CA GLN A 184 17.89 10.68 -15.52
C GLN A 184 17.30 10.95 -16.91
N ILE A 185 17.99 11.71 -17.77
CA ILE A 185 17.52 12.05 -19.12
C ILE A 185 17.07 10.80 -19.91
N PRO A 186 17.81 9.68 -19.96
CA PRO A 186 17.39 8.51 -20.73
C PRO A 186 16.03 7.94 -20.29
N LYS A 187 15.63 8.16 -19.04
CA LYS A 187 14.35 7.69 -18.51
C LYS A 187 13.17 8.59 -18.91
N PHE A 188 13.42 9.84 -19.27
CA PHE A 188 12.40 10.79 -19.74
C PHE A 188 12.26 10.81 -21.27
N VAL A 189 13.25 10.33 -22.02
CA VAL A 189 13.17 10.23 -23.49
C VAL A 189 11.88 9.50 -23.97
N PRO A 190 11.44 8.39 -23.36
CA PRO A 190 10.20 7.72 -23.76
C PRO A 190 8.93 8.56 -23.55
N VAL A 191 8.97 9.64 -22.76
CA VAL A 191 7.83 10.52 -22.48
C VAL A 191 7.58 11.50 -23.63
N ILE A 192 8.63 11.87 -24.37
CA ILE A 192 8.58 12.88 -25.44
C ILE A 192 7.50 12.59 -26.49
N PRO A 193 7.37 11.37 -27.07
CA PRO A 193 6.33 11.09 -28.06
C PRO A 193 4.93 11.28 -27.50
N HIS A 194 4.70 10.96 -26.22
CA HIS A 194 3.40 11.17 -25.56
C HIS A 194 3.09 12.66 -25.40
N CYS A 195 4.08 13.48 -25.01
CA CYS A 195 3.92 14.94 -24.96
C CYS A 195 3.53 15.51 -26.32
N LEU A 196 4.26 15.14 -27.38
CA LEU A 196 4.02 15.61 -28.73
C LEU A 196 2.65 15.18 -29.24
N ASN A 197 2.24 13.94 -28.98
CA ASN A 197 0.94 13.43 -29.37
C ASN A 197 -0.21 14.21 -28.70
N ARG A 198 -0.09 14.49 -27.41
CA ARG A 198 -1.10 15.27 -26.67
C ARG A 198 -1.17 16.72 -27.13
N LEU A 199 -0.02 17.36 -27.37
CA LEU A 199 0.04 18.71 -27.93
C LEU A 199 -0.61 18.76 -29.31
N TRP A 200 -0.24 17.85 -30.20
CA TRP A 200 -0.67 17.85 -31.59
C TRP A 200 -2.13 17.46 -31.78
N ILE A 201 -2.60 16.43 -31.09
CA ILE A 201 -3.97 15.91 -31.25
C ILE A 201 -4.97 16.69 -30.40
N ARG A 202 -4.58 17.11 -29.20
CA ARG A 202 -5.53 17.67 -28.22
C ARG A 202 -5.35 19.16 -27.94
N GLY A 203 -4.30 19.77 -28.48
CA GLY A 203 -3.97 21.17 -28.20
C GLY A 203 -3.57 21.41 -26.75
N GLU A 204 -3.24 20.35 -26.00
CA GLU A 204 -2.84 20.47 -24.60
C GLU A 204 -1.40 20.99 -24.52
N VAL A 205 -1.25 22.23 -24.09
CA VAL A 205 0.04 22.91 -23.99
C VAL A 205 0.78 22.48 -22.71
N ASN A 206 1.12 21.20 -22.61
CA ASN A 206 1.91 20.70 -21.48
C ASN A 206 3.43 20.75 -21.79
N LEU A 207 3.87 21.86 -22.37
CA LEU A 207 5.29 22.11 -22.70
C LEU A 207 6.17 22.25 -21.46
N ASN A 208 5.58 22.45 -20.28
CA ASN A 208 6.30 22.44 -19.00
C ASN A 208 6.70 21.04 -18.54
N ALA A 209 6.25 19.97 -19.24
CA ALA A 209 6.52 18.57 -18.89
C ALA A 209 7.87 18.04 -19.39
N LEU A 210 8.63 18.83 -20.15
CA LEU A 210 9.95 18.45 -20.68
C LEU A 210 11.06 19.32 -20.10
#